data_AF-A0A960VAR4-F1
#
_entry.id   AF-A0A960VAR4-F1
#
_cell.length_a   1.000
_cell.length_b   1.000
_cell.length_c   1.000
_cell.angle_alpha   90.00
_cell.angle_beta   90.00
_cell.angle_gamma   90.00
#
_symmetry.space_group_name_H-M   'P 1'
#
loop_
_entity.id
_entity.type
_entity.pdbx_description
1 polymer ?
#
loop_
_entity_poly.entity_id
_entity_poly.type
_entity_poly.pdbx_seq_one_letter_code
_entity_poly.pdbx_strand_id
1 'polypeptide(L)'
;MFNFSKYKFIAISISILLIVSGLITTFFVHGGFAHSLDFNGGFRAVVETSIQNPKEEIDKFFKSQGIEAIVILLDKDKNHYQIDIGLDAIEKIKTYNKQNLK
;
A
#
# COMPACT_ATOMS: atom_id res chain seq x y z
N MET A 1 -9.45 -41.71 13.05
CA MET A 1 -9.36 -40.37 13.67
C MET A 1 -7.88 -40.00 13.76
N PHE A 2 -7.42 -38.96 13.06
CA PHE A 2 -6.02 -38.54 13.11
C PHE A 2 -5.67 -38.13 14.54
N ASN A 3 -4.67 -38.75 15.15
CA ASN A 3 -4.31 -38.47 16.54
C ASN A 3 -3.43 -37.21 16.58
N PHE A 4 -4.09 -36.05 16.59
CA PHE A 4 -3.46 -34.74 16.64
C PHE A 4 -2.45 -34.61 17.80
N SER A 5 -2.73 -35.20 18.96
CA SER A 5 -1.81 -35.16 20.11
C SER A 5 -0.45 -35.80 19.83
N LYS A 6 -0.38 -36.83 18.98
CA LYS A 6 0.90 -37.49 18.64
C LYS A 6 1.78 -36.63 17.73
N TYR A 7 1.17 -35.83 16.86
CA TYR A 7 1.88 -35.02 15.85
C TYR A 7 1.85 -33.52 16.16
N LYS A 8 1.31 -33.12 17.31
CA LYS A 8 1.15 -31.72 17.72
C LYS A 8 2.45 -30.93 17.58
N PHE A 9 3.56 -31.49 18.05
CA PHE A 9 4.85 -30.80 17.99
C PHE A 9 5.37 -30.66 16.55
N ILE A 10 5.17 -31.65 15.70
CA ILE A 10 5.54 -31.58 14.28
C ILE A 10 4.72 -30.49 13.57
N ALA A 11 3.40 -30.45 13.82
CA ALA A 11 2.53 -29.42 13.26
C ALA A 11 2.94 -28.01 13.72
N ILE A 12 3.21 -27.83 15.02
CA ILE A 12 3.67 -26.54 15.57
C ILE A 12 5.02 -26.15 14.95
N SER A 13 5.98 -27.07 14.85
CA SER A 13 7.29 -26.79 14.26
C SER A 13 7.18 -26.38 12.80
N ILE A 14 6.34 -27.06 12.01
CA ILE A 14 6.10 -26.69 10.61
C ILE A 14 5.44 -25.30 10.52
N SER A 15 4.45 -25.00 11.37
CA SER A 15 3.82 -23.67 11.40
C SER A 15 4.82 -22.57 11.75
N ILE A 16 5.67 -22.79 12.76
CA ILE A 16 6.72 -21.83 13.13
C ILE A 16 7.69 -21.63 11.96
N LEU A 17 8.13 -22.72 11.34
CA LEU A 17 9.06 -22.64 10.21
C LEU A 17 8.46 -21.89 9.02
N LEU A 18 7.18 -22.10 8.72
CA LEU A 18 6.46 -21.35 7.68
C LEU A 18 6.35 -19.86 8.02
N ILE A 19 6.03 -19.51 9.27
CA ILE A 19 5.96 -18.11 9.71
C ILE A 19 7.33 -17.45 9.57
N VAL A 20 8.38 -18.08 10.09
CA VAL A 20 9.75 -17.55 10.04
C VAL A 20 10.22 -17.42 8.58
N SER A 21 9.98 -18.44 7.76
CA SER A 21 10.31 -18.39 6.33
C SER A 21 9.57 -17.26 5.63
N GLY A 22 8.27 -17.09 5.91
CA GLY A 22 7.47 -16.00 5.35
C GLY A 22 8.03 -14.64 5.72
N LEU A 23 8.35 -14.42 7.00
CA LEU A 23 8.96 -13.17 7.46
C LEU A 23 10.31 -12.90 6.79
N ILE A 24 11.19 -13.91 6.72
CA ILE A 24 12.49 -13.79 6.04
C ILE A 24 12.28 -13.40 4.58
N THR A 25 11.41 -14.09 3.85
CA THR A 25 11.13 -13.76 2.44
C THR A 25 10.57 -12.35 2.30
N THR A 26 9.64 -11.93 3.17
CA THR A 26 9.09 -10.57 3.17
C THR A 26 10.18 -9.51 3.33
N PHE A 27 11.08 -9.64 4.31
CA PHE A 27 12.12 -8.64 4.54
C PHE A 27 13.24 -8.66 3.50
N PHE A 28 13.72 -9.85 3.10
CA PHE A 28 14.91 -9.96 2.23
C PHE A 28 14.59 -9.93 0.73
N VAL A 29 13.41 -10.39 0.32
CA VAL A 29 13.03 -10.44 -1.11
C VAL A 29 12.09 -9.29 -1.47
N HIS A 30 11.11 -9.00 -0.62
CA HIS A 30 10.10 -7.97 -0.89
C HIS A 30 10.40 -6.60 -0.25
N GLY A 31 11.51 -6.46 0.47
CA GLY A 31 11.93 -5.19 1.06
C GLY A 31 11.17 -4.80 2.34
N GLY A 32 10.45 -5.75 2.96
CA GLY A 32 9.70 -5.54 4.19
C GLY A 32 8.18 -5.57 3.99
N PHE A 33 7.46 -5.10 5.00
CA PHE A 33 6.01 -4.94 4.93
C PHE A 33 5.65 -3.60 4.30
N ALA A 34 4.48 -3.52 3.66
CA ALA A 34 3.94 -2.25 3.21
C ALA A 34 3.71 -1.32 4.43
N HIS A 35 4.44 -0.22 4.49
CA HIS A 35 4.33 0.76 5.56
C HIS A 35 3.28 1.82 5.16
N SER A 36 2.31 2.07 6.03
CA SER A 36 1.35 3.15 5.81
C SER A 36 2.01 4.53 5.99
N LEU A 37 1.32 5.56 5.50
CA LEU A 37 1.71 6.96 5.68
C LEU A 37 2.03 7.31 7.14
N ASP A 38 1.32 6.70 8.09
CA ASP A 38 1.49 6.96 9.52
C ASP A 38 2.84 6.46 10.08
N PHE A 39 3.51 5.53 9.38
CA PHE A 39 4.82 4.99 9.78
C PHE A 39 6.00 5.69 9.09
N ASN A 40 5.87 6.03 7.80
CA ASN A 40 6.96 6.60 7.00
C ASN A 40 6.82 8.11 6.75
N GLY A 41 5.71 8.72 7.19
CA GLY A 41 5.35 10.08 6.84
C GLY A 41 4.92 10.19 5.36
N GLY A 42 4.37 11.35 5.01
CA GLY A 42 3.97 11.66 3.64
C GLY A 42 2.88 12.72 3.59
N PHE A 43 2.21 12.78 2.46
CA PHE A 43 1.10 13.71 2.23
C PHE A 43 -0.22 12.96 2.20
N ARG A 44 -1.17 13.47 2.98
CA ARG A 44 -2.58 13.07 2.95
C ARG A 44 -3.41 14.24 2.45
N ALA A 45 -4.16 14.03 1.39
CA ALA A 45 -5.11 15.00 0.86
C ALA A 45 -6.50 14.37 0.86
N VAL A 46 -7.52 15.15 1.22
CA VAL A 46 -8.91 14.77 1.05
C VAL A 46 -9.48 15.65 -0.06
N VAL A 47 -10.01 15.01 -1.09
CA VAL A 47 -10.57 15.67 -2.26
C VAL A 47 -12.02 15.28 -2.44
N GLU A 48 -12.83 16.28 -2.75
CA GLU A 48 -14.19 16.09 -3.24
C GLU A 48 -14.15 16.26 -4.76
N THR A 49 -14.73 15.33 -5.50
CA THR A 49 -14.69 15.36 -6.97
C THR A 49 -15.97 14.82 -7.59
N SER A 50 -16.39 15.45 -8.68
CA SER A 50 -17.54 15.02 -9.48
C SER A 50 -17.16 14.10 -10.64
N ILE A 51 -15.89 13.66 -10.72
CA ILE A 51 -15.38 12.77 -11.77
C ILE A 51 -16.14 11.43 -11.72
N GLN A 52 -16.41 10.85 -12.88
CA GLN A 52 -16.98 9.51 -12.98
C GLN A 52 -15.86 8.47 -12.81
N ASN A 53 -15.99 7.57 -11.83
CA ASN A 53 -14.94 6.63 -11.40
C ASN A 53 -13.61 7.27 -10.92
N PRO A 54 -13.65 8.20 -9.92
CA PRO A 54 -12.47 8.94 -9.47
C PRO A 54 -11.30 8.04 -9.04
N LYS A 55 -11.60 6.94 -8.36
CA LYS A 55 -10.57 6.04 -7.86
C LYS A 55 -9.68 5.48 -8.98
N GLU A 56 -10.29 5.05 -10.09
CA GLU A 56 -9.56 4.42 -11.18
C GLU A 56 -8.71 5.45 -11.94
N GLU A 57 -9.24 6.65 -12.16
CA GLU A 57 -8.47 7.73 -12.80
C GLU A 57 -7.31 8.21 -11.94
N ILE A 58 -7.53 8.38 -10.64
CA ILE A 58 -6.49 8.79 -9.69
C ILE A 58 -5.40 7.72 -9.59
N ASP A 59 -5.77 6.45 -9.44
CA ASP A 59 -4.82 5.32 -9.41
C ASP A 59 -4.00 5.26 -10.71
N LYS A 60 -4.66 5.42 -11.87
CA LYS A 60 -4.01 5.37 -13.17
C LYS A 60 -3.04 6.54 -13.35
N PHE A 61 -3.42 7.74 -12.91
CA PHE A 61 -2.55 8.91 -12.95
C PHE A 61 -1.27 8.67 -12.14
N PHE A 62 -1.39 8.31 -10.85
CA PHE A 62 -0.21 8.11 -10.00
C PHE A 62 0.67 6.96 -10.47
N LYS A 63 0.08 5.84 -10.92
CA LYS A 63 0.84 4.73 -11.53
C LYS A 63 1.60 5.16 -12.77
N SER A 64 1.02 6.00 -13.64
CA SER A 64 1.71 6.50 -14.84
C SER A 64 2.93 7.35 -14.50
N GLN A 65 2.94 7.99 -13.34
CA GLN A 65 4.06 8.77 -12.82
C GLN A 65 5.01 7.93 -11.96
N GLY A 66 4.76 6.63 -11.83
CA GLY A 66 5.49 5.72 -10.97
C GLY A 66 5.37 6.07 -9.48
N ILE A 67 4.33 6.79 -9.07
CA ILE A 67 4.08 7.18 -7.69
C ILE A 67 3.16 6.13 -7.05
N GLU A 68 3.57 5.60 -5.90
CA GLU A 68 2.70 4.76 -5.09
C GLU A 68 1.74 5.66 -4.29
N ALA A 69 0.46 5.64 -4.68
CA ALA A 69 -0.60 6.37 -4.01
C ALA A 69 -1.68 5.39 -3.53
N ILE A 70 -2.23 5.64 -2.35
CA ILE A 70 -3.34 4.88 -1.80
C ILE A 70 -4.58 5.77 -1.88
N VAL A 71 -5.61 5.30 -2.59
CA VAL A 71 -6.89 6.01 -2.73
C VAL A 71 -7.98 5.30 -1.94
N ILE A 72 -8.52 5.99 -0.93
CA ILE A 72 -9.56 5.50 -0.03
C ILE A 72 -10.82 6.32 -0.25
N LEU A 73 -11.94 5.65 -0.47
CA LEU A 73 -13.25 6.31 -0.48
C LEU A 73 -13.73 6.51 0.96
N LEU A 74 -13.87 7.76 1.39
CA LEU A 74 -14.30 8.12 2.74
C LEU A 74 -15.81 8.20 2.85
N ASP A 75 -16.46 8.87 1.90
CA ASP A 75 -17.91 9.06 1.85
C ASP A 75 -18.41 8.85 0.42
N LYS A 76 -19.30 7.87 0.25
CA LYS A 76 -19.92 7.51 -1.04
C LYS A 76 -20.88 8.57 -1.55
N ASP A 77 -21.58 9.24 -0.64
CA ASP A 77 -22.66 10.15 -1.01
C ASP A 77 -22.11 11.51 -1.44
N LYS A 78 -20.92 11.88 -0.92
CA LYS A 78 -20.23 13.14 -1.22
C LYS A 78 -19.05 12.99 -2.17
N ASN A 79 -18.77 11.78 -2.66
CA ASN A 79 -17.58 11.50 -3.47
C ASN A 79 -16.29 12.05 -2.81
N HIS A 80 -16.13 11.80 -1.50
CA HIS A 80 -14.92 12.19 -0.77
C HIS A 80 -13.89 11.09 -0.84
N TYR A 81 -12.72 11.42 -1.38
CA TYR A 81 -11.60 10.50 -1.50
C TYR A 81 -10.42 11.03 -0.70
N GLN A 82 -9.81 10.15 0.07
CA GLN A 82 -8.50 10.37 0.66
C GLN A 82 -7.45 9.81 -0.29
N ILE A 83 -6.43 10.61 -0.55
CA ILE A 83 -5.25 10.25 -1.33
C ILE A 83 -4.06 10.36 -0.39
N ASP A 84 -3.40 9.23 -0.16
CA ASP A 84 -2.19 9.13 0.64
C ASP A 84 -0.99 8.86 -0.27
N ILE A 85 0.06 9.65 -0.13
CA ILE A 85 1.28 9.57 -0.96
C ILE A 85 2.51 9.60 -0.05
N GLY A 86 3.40 8.63 -0.22
CA GLY A 86 4.67 8.56 0.50
C GLY A 86 5.64 9.71 0.16
N LEU A 87 6.62 9.96 1.04
CA LEU A 87 7.66 10.98 0.83
C LEU A 87 8.57 10.70 -0.36
N ASP A 88 8.69 9.43 -0.77
CA ASP A 88 9.44 8.99 -1.96
C ASP A 88 8.88 9.59 -3.27
N ALA A 89 7.62 10.03 -3.25
CA ALA A 89 6.98 10.68 -4.39
C ALA A 89 7.47 12.12 -4.64
N ILE A 90 8.12 12.78 -3.68
CA ILE A 90 8.47 14.20 -3.76
C ILE A 90 9.32 14.52 -5.00
N GLU A 91 10.34 13.72 -5.30
CA GLU A 91 11.21 13.95 -6.47
C GLU A 91 10.47 13.73 -7.79
N LYS A 92 9.55 12.76 -7.83
CA LYS A 92 8.69 12.50 -9.00
C LYS A 92 7.73 13.67 -9.23
N ILE A 93 7.11 14.19 -8.17
CA ILE A 93 6.23 15.36 -8.23
C ILE A 93 6.99 16.61 -8.69
N LYS A 94 8.18 16.87 -8.16
CA LYS A 94 9.03 17.99 -8.60
C LYS A 94 9.37 17.90 -10.09
N THR A 95 9.68 16.70 -10.57
CA THR A 95 10.01 16.44 -11.99
C THR A 95 8.79 16.70 -12.87
N TYR A 96 7.62 16.19 -12.49
CA TYR A 96 6.37 16.44 -13.18
C TYR A 96 6.03 17.93 -13.25
N ASN A 97 6.15 18.65 -12.12
CA ASN A 97 5.87 20.08 -12.06
C ASN A 97 6.80 20.88 -12.97
N LYS A 98 8.10 20.58 -13.00
CA LYS A 98 9.06 21.27 -13.90
C LYS A 98 8.74 21.08 -15.39
N GLN A 99 8.11 19.96 -15.76
CA GLN A 99 7.78 19.65 -17.15
C GLN A 99 6.45 20.26 -17.60
N ASN A 100 5.48 20.42 -16.68
CA ASN A 100 4.09 20.76 -17.02
C ASN A 100 3.62 22.13 -16.49
N LEU A 101 4.31 22.69 -15.50
CA LEU A 101 4.02 24.02 -14.94
C LEU A 101 5.20 24.95 -15.28
N LYS A 102 5.23 25.43 -16.53
CA LYS A 102 6.04 26.58 -16.95
C LYS A 102 5.20 27.85 -16.91
#